data_AF-A0A1Y4QB11-F1
#
_entry.id   AF-A0A1Y4QB11-F1
#
_cell.length_a   1.000
_cell.length_b   1.000
_cell.length_c   1.000
_cell.angle_alpha   90.00
_cell.angle_beta   90.00
_cell.angle_gamma   90.00
#
_symmetry.space_group_name_H-M   'P 1'
#
loop_
_entity.id
_entity.type
_entity.pdbx_description
1 polymer ?
#
loop_
_entity_poly.entity_id
_entity_poly.type
_entity_poly.pdbx_seq_one_letter_code
_entity_poly.pdbx_strand_id
1 'polypeptide(L)' 'MDKRTKIKVITTIICLLLSIFALYTFIFVAEVSKGWRIVLIIIAIFWIISCISNLVEYFGKRK' A
#
# COMPACT_ATOMS: atom_id res chain seq x y z
N MET A 1 -13.76 -19.06 5.56
CA MET A 1 -13.16 -18.01 4.71
C MET A 1 -12.46 -18.73 3.58
N ASP A 2 -12.90 -18.55 2.34
CA ASP A 2 -12.34 -19.24 1.18
C ASP A 2 -10.82 -19.10 1.11
N LYS A 3 -10.12 -20.17 0.71
CA LYS A 3 -8.66 -20.16 0.50
C LYS A 3 -8.21 -18.99 -0.38
N ARG A 4 -9.03 -18.63 -1.38
CA ARG A 4 -8.79 -17.51 -2.30
C ARG A 4 -8.88 -16.14 -1.62
N THR A 5 -9.82 -15.97 -0.69
CA THR A 5 -9.96 -14.74 0.11
C THR A 5 -8.81 -14.59 1.10
N LYS A 6 -8.37 -15.70 1.71
CA LYS A 6 -7.22 -15.69 2.63
C LYS A 6 -5.94 -15.26 1.94
N ILE A 7 -5.68 -15.78 0.73
CA ILE A 7 -4.53 -15.40 -0.10
C ILE A 7 -4.61 -13.91 -0.49
N LYS A 8 -5.77 -13.44 -0.97
CA LYS A 8 -5.95 -12.03 -1.33
C LYS A 8 -5.65 -11.09 -0.16
N VAL A 9 -6.16 -11.40 1.04
CA VAL A 9 -5.89 -10.59 2.26
C VAL A 9 -4.40 -10.59 2.60
N ILE A 10 -3.73 -11.74 2.56
CA ILE A 10 -2.28 -11.83 2.80
C ILE A 10 -1.51 -10.99 1.79
N THR A 11 -1.84 -11.10 0.49
CA THR A 11 -1.23 -10.29 -0.56
C THR A 11 -1.47 -8.80 -0.32
N THR A 12 -2.67 -8.38 0.08
CA THR A 12 -2.95 -6.98 0.40
C THR A 12 -2.13 -6.47 1.58
N ILE A 13 -1.98 -7.27 2.65
CA ILE A 13 -1.15 -6.92 3.81
C ILE A 13 0.33 -6.77 3.42
N ILE A 14 0.85 -7.71 2.64
CA ILE A 14 2.24 -7.65 2.13
C ILE A 14 2.44 -6.42 1.25
N CYS A 15 1.47 -6.12 0.38
CA CYS A 15 1.49 -4.92 -0.47
C CYS A 15 1.53 -3.65 0.38
N LEU A 16 0.74 -3.59 1.45
CA LEU A 16 0.70 -2.46 2.39
C LEU A 16 2.05 -2.27 3.11
N LEU A 17 2.66 -3.37 3.58
CA LEU A 17 3.99 -3.35 4.19
C LEU A 17 5.06 -2.85 3.21
N LEU A 18 5.03 -3.33 1.97
CA LEU A 18 5.94 -2.88 0.92
C LEU A 18 5.74 -1.40 0.56
N SER A 19 4.50 -0.91 0.50
CA SER A 19 4.21 0.51 0.26
C SER A 19 4.73 1.40 1.40
N ILE A 20 4.56 1.00 2.65
CA ILE A 20 5.11 1.72 3.81
C ILE A 20 6.65 1.73 3.76
N PHE A 21 7.24 0.59 3.43
CA PHE A 21 8.69 0.47 3.29
C PHE A 21 9.23 1.35 2.15
N ALA A 22 8.55 1.39 1.01
CA ALA A 22 8.88 2.27 -0.11
C ALA A 22 8.77 3.75 0.27
N LEU A 23 7.74 4.14 1.02
CA LEU A 23 7.62 5.49 1.57
C LEU A 23 8.80 5.84 2.47
N TYR A 24 9.19 4.93 3.35
CA TYR A 24 10.33 5.14 4.22
C TYR A 24 11.63 5.33 3.42
N THR A 25 11.88 4.51 2.41
CA THR A 25 13.08 4.67 1.57
C THR A 25 13.03 5.94 0.74
N PHE A 26 11.88 6.31 0.15
CA PHE A 26 11.76 7.58 -0.58
C PHE A 26 11.92 8.81 0.31
N ILE A 27 11.50 8.73 1.58
CA ILE A 27 11.65 9.81 2.53
C ILE A 27 13.10 9.84 3.05
N PHE A 28 13.66 8.76 3.57
CA PHE A 28 14.90 8.83 4.36
C PHE A 28 16.15 8.38 3.63
N VAL A 29 16.04 7.46 2.67
CA VAL A 29 17.19 6.75 2.09
C VAL A 29 17.52 7.26 0.68
N ALA A 30 16.49 7.64 -0.08
CA ALA A 30 16.65 8.06 -1.45
C ALA A 30 17.06 9.54 -1.50
N GLU A 31 18.32 9.81 -1.85
CA GLU A 31 18.83 11.14 -2.19
C GLU A 31 18.30 11.60 -3.55
N VAL A 32 16.98 11.79 -3.64
CA VAL A 32 16.31 12.30 -4.84
C VAL A 32 16.04 13.79 -4.68
N SER A 33 16.06 14.52 -5.78
CA SER A 33 15.76 15.95 -5.79
C SER A 33 14.39 16.23 -5.14
N LYS A 34 14.30 17.37 -4.43
CA LYS A 34 13.15 17.70 -3.56
C LYS A 34 11.79 17.56 -4.26
N GLY A 35 11.73 17.90 -5.56
CA GLY A 35 10.50 17.75 -6.36
C GLY A 35 10.09 16.29 -6.55
N TRP A 36 11.02 15.41 -6.91
CA TRP A 36 10.75 13.99 -7.09
C TRP A 36 10.36 13.29 -5.79
N ARG A 37 10.92 13.70 -4.66
CA ARG A 37 10.56 13.17 -3.34
C ARG A 37 9.08 13.41 -3.01
N ILE A 38 8.55 14.60 -3.33
CA ILE A 38 7.14 14.95 -3.14
C ILE A 38 6.24 14.08 -4.05
N VAL A 39 6.62 13.93 -5.32
CA VAL A 39 5.87 13.11 -6.29
C VAL A 39 5.79 11.65 -5.82
N LEU A 40 6.90 11.07 -5.35
CA LEU A 40 6.95 9.69 -4.87
C LEU A 40 6.10 9.47 -3.61
N ILE A 41 6.08 10.45 -2.69
CA ILE A 41 5.21 10.41 -1.50
C ILE A 41 3.73 10.40 -1.92
N ILE A 42 3.32 11.27 -2.86
CA ILE A 42 1.94 11.33 -3.33
C ILE A 42 1.51 10.01 -3.99
N ILE A 43 2.36 9.44 -4.85
CA ILE A 43 2.11 8.14 -5.50
C ILE A 43 1.94 7.05 -4.44
N ALA A 44 2.81 7.00 -3.44
CA ALA A 44 2.75 5.99 -2.40
C ALA A 44 1.52 6.13 -1.50
N ILE A 45 1.08 7.35 -1.18
CA ILE A 45 -0.18 7.60 -0.47
C ILE A 45 -1.36 7.09 -1.30
N PHE A 46 -1.39 7.40 -2.60
CA PHE A 46 -2.46 6.94 -3.49
C PHE A 46 -2.53 5.40 -3.55
N TRP A 47 -1.36 4.75 -3.54
CA TRP A 47 -1.24 3.30 -3.54
C TRP A 47 -1.74 2.67 -2.22
N ILE A 48 -1.43 3.29 -1.07
CA ILE A 48 -1.93 2.86 0.24
C ILE A 48 -3.45 2.98 0.30
N ILE A 49 -4.02 4.10 -0.14
CA ILE A 49 -5.47 4.31 -0.16
C ILE A 49 -6.15 3.24 -1.04
N SER A 50 -5.59 2.96 -2.22
CA SER A 50 -6.10 1.91 -3.11
C SER A 50 -6.06 0.52 -2.45
N CYS A 51 -4.98 0.19 -1.75
CA CYS A 51 -4.86 -1.08 -1.02
C CYS A 51 -5.88 -1.18 0.12
N ILE A 52 -6.08 -0.10 0.89
CA ILE A 52 -7.04 -0.05 1.99
C ILE A 52 -8.47 -0.20 1.45
N SER A 53 -8.85 0.52 0.40
CA SER A 53 -10.18 0.41 -0.21
C SER A 53 -10.47 -1.01 -0.68
N ASN A 54 -9.50 -1.65 -1.35
CA ASN A 54 -9.61 -3.04 -1.78
C ASN A 54 -9.77 -3.98 -0.57
N LEU A 55 -9.00 -3.78 0.51
CA LEU A 55 -9.10 -4.54 1.75
C LEU A 55 -10.48 -4.38 2.41
N VAL A 56 -10.97 -3.14 2.52
CA VAL A 56 -12.27 -2.80 3.12
C VAL A 56 -13.40 -3.40 2.31
N GLU A 57 -13.34 -3.39 0.98
CA GLU A 57 -14.35 -4.05 0.14
C GLU A 57 -14.40 -5.57 0.40
N TYR A 58 -13.25 -6.22 0.55
CA TYR A 58 -13.19 -7.65 0.88
C TYR A 58 -13.72 -7.97 2.28
N PHE A 59 -13.46 -7.12 3.28
CA PHE A 59 -13.99 -7.28 4.64
C PHE A 59 -15.47 -6.89 4.75
N GLY A 60 -15.92 -5.90 3.96
CA GLY A 60 -17.30 -5.42 3.92
C GLY A 60 -18.26 -6.38 3.24
N LYS A 61 -17.81 -7.11 2.21
CA LYS A 61 -18.55 -8.22 1.57
C LYS A 61 -18.82 -9.43 2.48
N ARG A 62 -18.36 -9.41 3.74
CA ARG A 62 -18.55 -10.49 4.73
C ARG A 62 -19.70 -10.24 5.71
N LYS A 63 -20.48 -9.16 5.54
CA LYS A 63 -21.79 -8.96 6.18
C LYS A 63 -22.90 -9.29 5.20
#